data_AF-A0A7W7PFV9-F1
#
_entry.id   AF-A0A7W7PFV9-F1
#
_cell.length_a   1.000
_cell.length_b   1.000
_cell.length_c   1.000
_cell.angle_alpha   90.00
_cell.angle_beta   90.00
_cell.angle_gamma   90.00
#
_symmetry.space_group_name_H-M   'P 1'
#
loop_
_entity.id
_entity.type
_entity.pdbx_description
1 polymer ?
#
loop_
_entity_poly.entity_id
_entity_poly.type
_entity_poly.pdbx_seq_one_letter_code
_entity_poly.pdbx_strand_id
1 'polypeptide(L)'
;MNDGQIRSAERALSVGMWLIVFGAMLYSVLTVTPLMAAHTPDAWDWTAPILPLVVDAAVVIVVRLDSALARLGGRGGRWPIVLRWMTGGMTLALNVGDSALLKDMVGVAVHGVAPLLLIVTAETGLAYRRAIAAAVTALEARQRDDREAARKAAAERVEAADRRAREQRDHEAQVAREQREHEACLAREQAEREERARREEREHAEARERQERAERERREQEREQQQREHERREREAAERREHERRQRIERERRERQERTERAERDRAALLAAGPATEKQPEERARATARAAFEAGLPVRTAAELTGWSTGWVSSRYQELRDNPTPAPRILEGATS
;
A
#
# COMPACT_ATOMS: atom_id res chain seq x y z
N MET A 1 -29.89 -57.81 -0.54
CA MET A 1 -29.66 -59.28 -0.50
C MET A 1 -28.16 -59.50 -0.50
N ASN A 2 -27.63 -60.24 0.47
CA ASN A 2 -26.19 -60.51 0.55
C ASN A 2 -25.80 -61.58 -0.48
N ASP A 3 -24.64 -61.44 -1.12
CA ASP A 3 -24.10 -62.39 -2.13
C ASP A 3 -24.05 -63.86 -1.65
N GLY A 4 -24.05 -64.09 -0.34
CA GLY A 4 -24.15 -65.42 0.25
C GLY A 4 -25.52 -66.09 0.02
N GLN A 5 -26.61 -65.31 0.09
CA GLN A 5 -27.99 -65.82 -0.08
C GLN A 5 -28.30 -66.17 -1.54
N ILE A 6 -27.72 -65.42 -2.48
CA ILE A 6 -27.87 -65.71 -3.92
C ILE A 6 -27.16 -67.03 -4.27
N ARG A 7 -25.93 -67.23 -3.76
CA ARG A 7 -25.15 -68.46 -4.01
C ARG A 7 -25.73 -69.70 -3.35
N SER A 8 -26.32 -69.58 -2.15
CA SER A 8 -26.99 -70.72 -1.51
C SER A 8 -28.27 -71.12 -2.23
N ALA A 9 -29.07 -70.14 -2.68
CA ALA A 9 -30.26 -70.39 -3.49
C ALA A 9 -29.92 -71.08 -4.82
N GLU A 10 -28.85 -70.64 -5.51
CA GLU A 10 -28.39 -71.26 -6.76
C GLU A 10 -27.94 -72.72 -6.57
N ARG A 11 -27.25 -73.03 -5.45
CA ARG A 11 -26.87 -74.40 -5.12
C ARG A 11 -28.08 -75.27 -4.79
N ALA A 12 -29.02 -74.78 -3.98
CA ALA A 12 -30.22 -75.54 -3.61
C ALA A 12 -31.07 -75.88 -4.86
N LEU A 13 -31.24 -74.92 -5.77
CA LEU A 13 -31.93 -75.14 -7.05
C LEU A 13 -31.21 -76.16 -7.93
N SER A 14 -29.87 -76.11 -7.97
CA SER A 14 -29.07 -77.08 -8.74
C SER A 14 -29.19 -78.50 -8.18
N VAL A 15 -29.13 -78.67 -6.85
CA VAL A 15 -29.29 -79.97 -6.19
C VAL A 15 -30.69 -80.55 -6.41
N GLY A 16 -31.73 -79.73 -6.24
CA GLY A 16 -33.12 -80.17 -6.47
C GLY A 16 -33.37 -80.63 -7.90
N MET A 17 -32.81 -79.93 -8.90
CA MET A 17 -32.91 -80.33 -10.31
C MET A 17 -32.24 -81.68 -10.58
N TRP A 18 -31.05 -81.94 -10.01
CA TRP A 18 -30.37 -83.22 -10.16
C TRP A 18 -31.10 -84.39 -9.49
N LEU A 19 -31.76 -84.15 -8.35
CA LEU A 19 -32.59 -85.16 -7.70
C LEU A 19 -33.79 -85.56 -8.56
N ILE A 20 -34.44 -84.60 -9.22
CA ILE A 20 -35.57 -84.88 -10.14
C ILE A 20 -35.10 -85.70 -11.35
N VAL A 21 -33.96 -85.32 -11.95
CA VAL A 21 -33.38 -86.08 -13.08
C VAL A 21 -33.04 -87.51 -12.66
N PHE A 22 -32.37 -87.68 -11.53
CA PHE A 22 -32.03 -89.01 -11.01
C PHE A 22 -33.27 -89.87 -10.74
N GLY A 23 -34.30 -89.29 -10.12
CA GLY A 23 -35.57 -89.98 -9.87
C GLY A 23 -36.28 -90.42 -11.15
N ALA A 24 -36.27 -89.58 -12.19
CA ALA A 24 -36.86 -89.92 -13.49
C ALA A 24 -36.08 -91.04 -14.21
N MET A 25 -34.74 -91.00 -14.16
CA MET A 25 -33.90 -92.07 -14.71
C MET A 25 -34.15 -93.40 -13.99
N LEU A 26 -34.24 -93.37 -12.66
CA LEU A 26 -34.52 -94.57 -11.87
C LEU A 26 -35.89 -95.15 -12.21
N TYR A 27 -36.91 -94.30 -12.35
CA TYR A 27 -38.26 -94.71 -12.73
C TYR A 27 -38.27 -95.36 -14.13
N SER A 28 -37.61 -94.75 -15.12
CA SER A 28 -37.48 -95.25 -16.48
C SER A 28 -36.77 -96.60 -16.55
N VAL A 29 -35.70 -96.79 -15.78
CA VAL A 29 -35.04 -98.10 -15.66
C VAL A 29 -36.01 -99.14 -15.09
N LEU A 30 -36.77 -98.81 -14.05
CA LEU A 30 -37.72 -99.73 -13.43
C LEU A 30 -38.89 -100.11 -14.35
N THR A 31 -39.33 -99.21 -15.24
CA THR A 31 -40.47 -99.46 -16.15
C THR A 31 -40.05 -100.13 -17.45
N VAL A 32 -38.89 -99.78 -18.02
CA VAL A 32 -38.47 -100.25 -19.35
C VAL A 32 -37.64 -101.54 -19.28
N THR A 33 -36.94 -101.80 -18.17
CA THR A 33 -36.16 -103.04 -18.01
C THR A 33 -37.01 -104.31 -18.15
N PRO A 34 -38.21 -104.43 -17.54
CA PRO A 34 -39.07 -105.60 -17.73
C PRO A 34 -39.51 -105.80 -19.19
N LEU A 35 -39.80 -104.71 -19.91
CA LEU A 35 -40.20 -104.74 -21.31
C LEU A 35 -39.08 -105.24 -22.23
N MET A 36 -37.85 -104.77 -21.98
CA MET A 36 -36.67 -105.20 -22.75
C MET A 36 -36.28 -106.64 -22.42
N ALA A 37 -36.36 -107.06 -21.16
CA ALA A 37 -36.12 -108.44 -20.76
C ALA A 37 -37.10 -109.39 -21.47
N ALA A 38 -38.36 -109.00 -21.66
CA ALA A 38 -39.35 -109.82 -22.39
C ALA A 38 -39.04 -109.99 -23.90
N HIS A 39 -38.17 -109.17 -24.48
CA HIS A 39 -37.85 -109.18 -25.92
C HIS A 39 -36.38 -109.49 -26.22
N THR A 40 -35.57 -109.77 -25.19
CA THR A 40 -34.15 -110.10 -25.30
C THR A 40 -33.98 -111.61 -25.11
N PRO A 41 -33.08 -112.29 -25.85
CA PRO A 41 -32.79 -113.70 -25.58
C PRO A 41 -32.17 -113.88 -24.18
N ASP A 42 -32.55 -114.93 -23.45
CA ASP A 42 -32.15 -115.19 -22.04
C ASP A 42 -30.65 -115.02 -21.74
N ALA A 43 -29.77 -115.32 -22.70
CA ALA A 43 -28.32 -115.15 -22.56
C ALA A 43 -27.85 -113.67 -22.44
N TRP A 44 -28.72 -112.71 -22.76
CA TRP A 44 -28.44 -111.28 -22.85
C TRP A 44 -29.32 -110.42 -21.93
N ASP A 45 -30.15 -111.02 -21.08
CA ASP A 45 -31.07 -110.31 -20.17
C ASP A 45 -30.34 -109.34 -19.22
N TRP A 46 -29.09 -109.64 -18.89
CA TRP A 46 -28.25 -108.76 -18.07
C TRP A 46 -28.02 -107.38 -18.72
N THR A 47 -28.24 -107.24 -20.03
CA THR A 47 -28.13 -105.98 -20.77
C THR A 47 -29.42 -105.16 -20.78
N ALA A 48 -30.56 -105.73 -20.37
CA ALA A 48 -31.86 -105.06 -20.35
C ALA A 48 -31.88 -103.69 -19.62
N PRO A 49 -31.18 -103.47 -18.49
CA PRO A 49 -31.16 -102.15 -17.83
C PRO A 49 -30.20 -101.14 -18.47
N ILE A 50 -29.33 -101.56 -19.41
CA ILE A 50 -28.34 -100.68 -20.05
C ILE A 50 -29.02 -99.74 -21.05
N LEU A 51 -29.97 -100.25 -21.83
CA LEU A 51 -30.64 -99.46 -22.87
C LEU A 51 -31.44 -98.26 -22.31
N PRO A 52 -32.29 -98.42 -21.27
CA PRO A 52 -33.02 -97.29 -20.67
C PRO A 52 -32.07 -96.23 -20.11
N LEU A 53 -30.99 -96.65 -19.45
CA LEU A 53 -29.98 -95.75 -18.90
C LEU A 53 -29.30 -94.90 -19.98
N VAL A 54 -28.96 -95.51 -21.12
CA VAL A 54 -28.35 -94.82 -22.27
C VAL A 54 -29.33 -93.83 -22.90
N VAL A 55 -30.60 -94.22 -23.06
CA VAL A 55 -31.65 -93.34 -23.61
C VAL A 55 -31.86 -92.12 -22.70
N ASP A 56 -31.97 -92.32 -21.39
CA ASP A 56 -32.14 -91.21 -20.46
C ASP A 56 -30.91 -90.32 -20.36
N ALA A 57 -29.71 -90.90 -20.39
CA ALA A 57 -28.47 -90.13 -20.46
C ALA A 57 -28.42 -89.27 -21.73
N ALA A 58 -28.87 -89.79 -22.87
CA ALA A 58 -28.97 -89.04 -24.11
C ALA A 58 -29.98 -87.88 -24.00
N VAL A 59 -31.15 -88.09 -23.40
CA VAL A 59 -32.13 -87.02 -23.11
C VAL A 59 -31.54 -85.94 -22.23
N VAL A 60 -30.89 -86.33 -21.12
CA VAL A 60 -30.24 -85.39 -20.18
C VAL A 60 -29.14 -84.60 -20.88
N ILE A 61 -28.30 -85.25 -21.67
CA ILE A 61 -27.24 -84.60 -22.45
C ILE A 61 -27.86 -83.60 -23.44
N VAL A 62 -28.87 -83.98 -24.21
CA VAL A 62 -29.52 -83.08 -25.19
C VAL A 62 -30.16 -81.87 -24.52
N VAL A 63 -30.87 -82.07 -23.41
CA VAL A 63 -31.47 -80.98 -22.63
C VAL A 63 -30.40 -80.07 -22.02
N ARG A 64 -29.26 -80.64 -21.59
CA ARG A 64 -28.17 -79.87 -20.97
C ARG A 64 -27.27 -79.19 -21.99
N LEU A 65 -27.06 -79.75 -23.18
CA LEU A 65 -26.20 -79.20 -24.22
C LEU A 65 -26.68 -77.82 -24.67
N ASP A 66 -28.00 -77.63 -24.75
CA ASP A 66 -28.63 -76.34 -25.05
C ASP A 66 -28.25 -75.25 -24.02
N SER A 67 -28.12 -75.65 -22.75
CA SER A 67 -27.71 -74.74 -21.67
C SER A 67 -26.21 -74.39 -21.69
N ALA A 68 -25.37 -75.25 -22.27
CA ALA A 68 -23.94 -74.98 -22.46
C ALA A 68 -23.71 -74.09 -23.70
N LEU A 69 -24.44 -74.33 -24.80
CA LEU A 69 -24.40 -73.51 -26.01
C LEU A 69 -24.90 -72.07 -25.78
N ALA A 70 -25.99 -71.90 -25.02
CA ALA A 70 -26.50 -70.57 -24.67
C ALA A 70 -25.50 -69.75 -23.84
N ARG A 71 -24.66 -70.40 -23.02
CA ARG A 71 -23.59 -69.74 -22.24
C ARG A 71 -22.40 -69.31 -23.10
N LEU A 72 -22.19 -69.95 -24.25
CA LEU A 72 -21.11 -69.65 -25.18
C LEU A 72 -21.50 -68.63 -26.26
N GLY A 73 -22.68 -67.99 -26.14
CA GLY A 73 -23.15 -66.96 -27.08
C GLY A 73 -23.65 -67.48 -28.43
N GLY A 74 -23.73 -68.80 -28.61
CA GLY A 74 -24.26 -69.41 -29.81
C GLY A 74 -25.79 -69.44 -29.79
N ARG A 75 -26.44 -68.85 -30.79
CA ARG A 75 -27.85 -69.13 -31.08
C ARG A 75 -27.93 -70.51 -31.72
N GLY A 76 -27.96 -71.56 -30.91
CA GLY A 76 -28.43 -72.87 -31.38
C GLY A 76 -29.82 -72.65 -31.96
N GLY A 77 -29.99 -72.82 -33.27
CA GLY A 77 -31.20 -72.42 -34.00
C GLY A 77 -32.43 -73.23 -33.59
N ARG A 78 -33.26 -73.63 -34.55
CA ARG A 78 -34.46 -74.45 -34.24
C ARG A 78 -34.13 -75.92 -33.97
N TRP A 79 -32.92 -76.36 -34.30
CA TRP A 79 -32.47 -77.75 -34.20
C TRP A 79 -32.50 -78.37 -32.78
N PRO A 80 -32.04 -77.69 -31.71
CA PRO A 80 -32.15 -78.22 -30.35
C PRO A 80 -33.60 -78.46 -29.91
N ILE A 81 -34.54 -77.63 -30.39
CA ILE A 81 -35.97 -77.80 -30.11
C ILE A 81 -36.47 -79.08 -30.81
N VAL A 82 -36.14 -79.26 -32.10
CA VAL A 82 -36.53 -80.46 -32.85
C VAL A 82 -35.96 -81.73 -32.21
N LEU A 83 -34.67 -81.74 -31.86
CA LEU A 83 -34.04 -82.89 -31.21
C LEU A 83 -34.70 -83.21 -29.86
N ARG A 84 -35.02 -82.21 -29.04
CA ARG A 84 -35.68 -82.41 -27.74
C ARG A 84 -37.07 -83.04 -27.90
N TRP A 85 -37.86 -82.56 -28.86
CA TRP A 85 -39.19 -83.12 -29.13
C TRP A 85 -39.11 -84.54 -29.71
N MET A 86 -38.12 -84.82 -30.58
CA MET A 86 -37.90 -86.17 -31.10
C MET A 86 -37.48 -87.14 -30.00
N THR A 87 -36.47 -86.80 -29.20
CA THR A 87 -35.99 -87.69 -28.14
C THR A 87 -37.04 -87.86 -27.04
N GLY A 88 -37.69 -86.77 -26.62
CA GLY A 88 -38.78 -86.84 -25.63
C GLY A 88 -40.00 -87.64 -26.12
N GLY A 89 -40.36 -87.50 -27.40
CA GLY A 89 -41.41 -88.30 -28.03
C GLY A 89 -41.07 -89.78 -28.10
N MET A 90 -39.80 -90.12 -28.40
CA MET A 90 -39.32 -91.50 -28.39
C MET A 90 -39.33 -92.11 -26.98
N THR A 91 -38.91 -91.37 -25.96
CA THR A 91 -38.98 -91.80 -24.55
C THR A 91 -40.43 -92.00 -24.09
N LEU A 92 -41.34 -91.12 -24.50
CA LEU A 92 -42.77 -91.28 -24.21
C LEU A 92 -43.32 -92.55 -24.88
N ALA A 93 -43.00 -92.77 -26.16
CA ALA A 93 -43.43 -93.95 -26.90
C ALA A 93 -42.92 -95.26 -26.28
N LEU A 94 -41.67 -95.27 -25.78
CA LEU A 94 -41.10 -96.43 -25.09
C LEU A 94 -41.76 -96.71 -23.74
N ASN A 95 -42.04 -95.66 -22.96
CA ASN A 95 -42.67 -95.83 -21.64
C ASN A 95 -44.15 -96.20 -21.73
N VAL A 96 -44.84 -95.73 -22.76
CA VAL A 96 -46.29 -95.95 -22.96
C VAL A 96 -46.57 -97.16 -23.87
N GLY A 97 -45.58 -97.62 -24.62
CA GLY A 97 -45.74 -98.58 -25.71
C GLY A 97 -46.38 -99.90 -25.27
N ASP A 98 -45.93 -100.48 -24.17
CA ASP A 98 -46.47 -101.75 -23.66
C ASP A 98 -47.94 -101.60 -23.21
N SER A 99 -48.25 -100.55 -22.43
CA SER A 99 -49.63 -100.25 -22.02
C SER A 99 -50.54 -99.93 -23.20
N ALA A 100 -50.02 -99.24 -24.22
CA ALA A 100 -50.77 -98.93 -25.44
C ALA A 100 -51.10 -100.19 -26.26
N LEU A 101 -50.13 -101.12 -26.38
CA LEU A 101 -50.32 -102.40 -27.05
C LEU A 101 -51.35 -103.28 -26.32
N LEU A 102 -51.36 -103.23 -24.99
CA LEU A 102 -52.32 -103.93 -24.13
C LEU A 102 -53.68 -103.20 -24.01
N LYS A 103 -53.86 -102.06 -24.69
CA LYS A 103 -55.04 -101.18 -24.61
C LYS A 103 -55.37 -100.68 -23.19
N ASP A 104 -54.38 -100.66 -22.29
CA ASP A 104 -54.52 -100.12 -20.94
C ASP A 104 -54.31 -98.60 -20.93
N MET A 105 -55.41 -97.86 -21.01
CA MET A 105 -55.39 -96.39 -20.99
C MET A 105 -54.90 -95.82 -19.65
N VAL A 106 -55.02 -96.58 -18.55
CA VAL A 106 -54.54 -96.16 -17.23
C VAL A 106 -53.02 -96.28 -17.18
N GLY A 107 -52.47 -97.41 -17.64
CA GLY A 107 -51.02 -97.58 -17.79
C GLY A 107 -50.39 -96.53 -18.71
N VAL A 108 -51.05 -96.23 -19.85
CA VAL A 108 -50.65 -95.15 -20.76
C VAL A 108 -50.56 -93.81 -20.03
N ALA A 109 -51.58 -93.47 -19.22
CA ALA A 109 -51.59 -92.22 -18.48
C ALA A 109 -50.48 -92.19 -17.40
N VAL A 110 -50.35 -93.24 -16.59
CA VAL A 110 -49.38 -93.32 -15.49
C VAL A 110 -47.94 -93.25 -16.02
N HIS A 111 -47.60 -94.02 -17.05
CA HIS A 111 -46.25 -94.04 -17.61
C HIS A 111 -45.94 -92.82 -18.49
N GLY A 112 -46.97 -92.07 -18.93
CA GLY A 112 -46.80 -90.81 -19.66
C GLY A 112 -46.48 -89.59 -18.79
N VAL A 113 -46.83 -89.60 -17.50
CA VAL A 113 -46.69 -88.43 -16.62
C VAL A 113 -45.24 -87.97 -16.49
N ALA A 114 -44.30 -88.89 -16.21
CA ALA A 114 -42.90 -88.51 -15.99
C ALA A 114 -42.22 -87.93 -17.26
N PRO A 115 -42.34 -88.57 -18.45
CA PRO A 115 -41.81 -87.98 -19.69
C PRO A 115 -42.45 -86.63 -20.05
N LEU A 116 -43.76 -86.48 -19.87
CA LEU A 116 -44.45 -85.20 -20.13
C LEU A 116 -43.96 -84.09 -19.20
N LEU A 117 -43.80 -84.39 -17.90
CA LEU A 117 -43.25 -83.43 -16.94
C LEU A 117 -41.82 -83.02 -17.29
N LEU A 118 -40.98 -83.94 -17.75
CA LEU A 118 -39.63 -83.62 -18.20
C LEU A 118 -39.62 -82.68 -19.42
N ILE A 119 -40.45 -82.95 -20.42
CA ILE A 119 -40.55 -82.10 -21.63
C ILE A 119 -41.03 -80.69 -21.25
N VAL A 120 -42.10 -80.59 -20.45
CA VAL A 120 -42.66 -79.31 -20.00
C VAL A 120 -41.66 -78.53 -19.13
N THR A 121 -40.96 -79.22 -18.22
CA THR A 121 -39.95 -78.61 -17.35
C THR A 121 -38.74 -78.11 -18.14
N ALA A 122 -38.34 -78.85 -19.19
CA ALA A 122 -37.26 -78.41 -20.07
C ALA A 122 -37.63 -77.14 -20.87
N GLU A 123 -38.86 -77.06 -21.36
CA GLU A 123 -39.32 -75.90 -22.14
C GLU A 123 -39.50 -74.65 -21.27
N THR A 124 -40.17 -74.80 -20.13
CA THR A 124 -40.33 -73.71 -19.15
C THR A 124 -38.99 -73.24 -18.60
N GLY A 125 -38.06 -74.17 -18.33
CA GLY A 125 -36.72 -73.87 -17.86
C GLY A 125 -35.92 -72.99 -18.82
N LEU A 126 -36.10 -73.13 -20.14
CA LEU A 126 -35.43 -72.29 -21.13
C LEU A 126 -35.99 -70.85 -21.13
N ALA A 127 -37.31 -70.70 -21.04
CA ALA A 127 -37.96 -69.38 -20.97
C ALA A 127 -37.53 -68.59 -19.72
N TYR A 128 -37.55 -69.25 -18.54
CA TYR A 128 -37.07 -68.64 -17.30
C TYR A 128 -35.60 -68.22 -17.38
N ARG A 129 -34.72 -69.07 -17.93
CA ARG A 129 -33.29 -68.73 -18.08
C ARG A 129 -33.06 -67.56 -19.01
N ARG A 130 -33.79 -67.46 -20.12
CA ARG A 130 -33.70 -66.30 -21.04
C ARG A 130 -34.15 -65.01 -20.34
N ALA A 131 -35.26 -65.06 -19.61
CA ALA A 131 -35.75 -63.92 -18.83
C ALA A 131 -34.75 -63.48 -17.76
N ILE A 132 -34.17 -64.43 -17.01
CA ILE A 132 -33.15 -64.14 -15.99
C ILE A 132 -31.89 -63.55 -16.63
N ALA A 133 -31.39 -64.13 -17.72
CA ALA A 133 -30.21 -63.62 -18.41
C ALA A 133 -30.43 -62.18 -18.91
N ALA A 134 -31.58 -61.90 -19.52
CA ALA A 134 -31.95 -60.55 -19.95
C ALA A 134 -32.02 -59.57 -18.77
N ALA A 135 -32.62 -59.98 -17.65
CA ALA A 135 -32.72 -59.15 -16.45
C ALA A 135 -31.33 -58.84 -15.84
N VAL A 136 -30.43 -59.84 -15.79
CA VAL A 136 -29.05 -59.66 -15.31
C VAL A 136 -28.28 -58.70 -16.21
N THR A 137 -28.33 -58.89 -17.53
CA THR A 137 -27.68 -57.97 -18.48
C THR A 137 -28.22 -56.54 -18.37
N ALA A 138 -29.53 -56.37 -18.20
CA ALA A 138 -30.14 -55.05 -18.02
C ALA A 138 -29.69 -54.39 -16.70
N LEU A 139 -29.56 -55.16 -15.62
CA LEU A 139 -29.07 -54.67 -14.34
C LEU A 139 -27.58 -54.27 -14.42
N GLU A 140 -26.75 -55.10 -15.06
CA GLU A 140 -25.33 -54.79 -15.25
C GLU A 140 -25.13 -53.53 -16.10
N ALA A 141 -25.92 -53.33 -17.15
CA ALA A 141 -25.89 -52.12 -17.96
C ALA A 141 -26.21 -50.88 -17.11
N ARG A 142 -27.32 -50.91 -16.34
CA ARG A 142 -27.69 -49.81 -15.44
C ARG A 142 -26.60 -49.52 -14.41
N GLN A 143 -26.00 -50.55 -13.81
CA GLN A 143 -24.91 -50.37 -12.85
C GLN A 143 -23.66 -49.75 -13.49
N ARG A 144 -23.36 -50.04 -14.76
CA ARG A 144 -22.26 -49.40 -15.49
C ARG A 144 -22.57 -47.93 -15.73
N ASP A 145 -23.77 -47.61 -16.21
CA ASP A 145 -24.22 -46.24 -16.46
C ASP A 145 -24.19 -45.41 -15.17
N ASP A 146 -24.69 -45.95 -14.05
CA ASP A 146 -24.67 -45.29 -12.74
C ASP A 146 -23.23 -45.02 -12.26
N ARG A 147 -22.31 -45.98 -12.45
CA ARG A 147 -20.90 -45.81 -12.09
C ARG A 147 -20.22 -44.76 -12.96
N GLU A 148 -20.51 -44.73 -14.26
CA GLU A 148 -19.98 -43.72 -15.17
C GLU A 148 -20.52 -42.33 -14.85
N ALA A 149 -21.81 -42.21 -14.56
CA ALA A 149 -22.45 -40.97 -14.13
C ALA A 149 -21.84 -40.47 -12.80
N ALA A 150 -21.65 -41.36 -11.83
CA ALA A 150 -21.01 -41.01 -10.56
C ALA A 150 -19.56 -40.55 -10.74
N ARG A 151 -18.79 -41.20 -11.64
CA ARG A 151 -17.41 -40.79 -11.97
C ARG A 151 -17.37 -39.43 -12.65
N LYS A 152 -18.25 -39.16 -13.61
CA LYS A 152 -18.36 -37.85 -14.28
C LYS A 152 -18.73 -36.75 -13.28
N ALA A 153 -19.75 -36.99 -12.45
CA ALA A 153 -20.15 -36.03 -11.41
C ALA A 153 -19.04 -35.76 -10.40
N ALA A 154 -18.23 -36.76 -10.03
CA ALA A 154 -17.09 -36.57 -9.15
C ALA A 154 -15.99 -35.73 -9.81
N ALA A 155 -15.66 -36.01 -11.08
CA ALA A 155 -14.69 -35.23 -11.85
C ALA A 155 -15.12 -33.76 -12.01
N GLU A 156 -16.38 -33.53 -12.36
CA GLU A 156 -16.96 -32.17 -12.49
C GLU A 156 -16.90 -31.39 -11.18
N ARG A 157 -17.12 -32.04 -10.03
CA ARG A 157 -16.99 -31.41 -8.70
C ARG A 157 -15.57 -30.99 -8.40
N VAL A 158 -14.58 -31.83 -8.72
CA VAL A 158 -13.16 -31.51 -8.53
C VAL A 158 -12.77 -30.34 -9.43
N GLU A 159 -13.13 -30.37 -10.71
CA GLU A 159 -12.84 -29.26 -11.62
C GLU A 159 -13.53 -27.95 -11.21
N ALA A 160 -14.78 -28.01 -10.72
CA ALA A 160 -15.48 -26.84 -10.23
C ALA A 160 -14.83 -26.26 -8.97
N ALA A 161 -14.33 -27.11 -8.06
CA ALA A 161 -13.56 -26.68 -6.90
C ALA A 161 -12.24 -26.01 -7.32
N ASP A 162 -11.52 -26.60 -8.29
CA ASP A 162 -10.28 -26.04 -8.81
C ASP A 162 -10.48 -24.69 -9.50
N ARG A 163 -11.57 -24.54 -10.29
CA ARG A 163 -11.94 -23.26 -10.91
C ARG A 163 -12.20 -22.19 -9.86
N ARG A 164 -13.02 -22.48 -8.84
CA ARG A 164 -13.30 -21.55 -7.74
C ARG A 164 -12.04 -21.18 -6.96
N ALA A 165 -11.13 -22.13 -6.73
CA ALA A 165 -9.87 -21.86 -6.04
C ALA A 165 -8.89 -21.00 -6.87
N ARG A 166 -8.98 -21.02 -8.20
CA ARG A 166 -8.24 -20.11 -9.08
C ARG A 166 -8.87 -18.71 -9.06
N GLU A 167 -10.18 -18.63 -9.27
CA GLU A 167 -10.93 -17.37 -9.23
C GLU A 167 -10.75 -16.64 -7.90
N GLN A 168 -10.76 -17.37 -6.78
CA GLN A 168 -10.53 -16.78 -5.46
C GLN A 168 -9.11 -16.24 -5.30
N ARG A 169 -8.08 -16.98 -5.77
CA ARG A 169 -6.69 -16.49 -5.73
C ARG A 169 -6.49 -15.27 -6.61
N ASP A 170 -7.11 -15.25 -7.79
CA ASP A 170 -7.03 -14.11 -8.71
C ASP A 170 -7.74 -12.89 -8.12
N HIS A 171 -8.89 -13.07 -7.49
CA HIS A 171 -9.61 -12.00 -6.79
C HIS A 171 -8.81 -11.46 -5.59
N GLU A 172 -8.26 -12.35 -4.75
CA GLU A 172 -7.38 -11.95 -3.63
C GLU A 172 -6.13 -11.21 -4.13
N ALA A 173 -5.52 -11.66 -5.23
CA ALA A 173 -4.39 -10.98 -5.86
C ALA A 173 -4.76 -9.61 -6.43
N GLN A 174 -5.95 -9.47 -7.01
CA GLN A 174 -6.46 -8.19 -7.50
C GLN A 174 -6.71 -7.21 -6.34
N VAL A 175 -7.41 -7.65 -5.29
CA VAL A 175 -7.66 -6.83 -4.09
C VAL A 175 -6.35 -6.40 -3.45
N ALA A 176 -5.36 -7.29 -3.34
CA ALA A 176 -4.03 -6.94 -2.81
C ALA A 176 -3.23 -5.98 -3.71
N ARG A 177 -3.49 -5.92 -5.02
CA ARG A 177 -2.91 -4.90 -5.91
C ARG A 177 -3.60 -3.56 -5.71
N GLU A 178 -4.93 -3.55 -5.71
CA GLU A 178 -5.73 -2.34 -5.48
C GLU A 178 -5.41 -1.70 -4.13
N GLN A 179 -5.24 -2.49 -3.07
CA GLN A 179 -4.83 -1.99 -1.75
C GLN A 179 -3.44 -1.34 -1.79
N ARG A 180 -2.45 -1.99 -2.41
CA ARG A 180 -1.10 -1.42 -2.54
C ARG A 180 -1.07 -0.15 -3.38
N GLU A 181 -1.88 -0.09 -4.44
CA GLU A 181 -2.02 1.11 -5.27
C GLU A 181 -2.70 2.25 -4.50
N HIS A 182 -3.73 1.94 -3.72
CA HIS A 182 -4.40 2.92 -2.86
C HIS A 182 -3.46 3.45 -1.78
N GLU A 183 -2.74 2.58 -1.08
CA GLU A 183 -1.72 2.95 -0.09
C GLU A 183 -0.61 3.79 -0.72
N ALA A 184 -0.13 3.42 -1.92
CA ALA A 184 0.87 4.21 -2.64
C ALA A 184 0.33 5.59 -3.07
N CYS A 185 -0.94 5.69 -3.45
CA CYS A 185 -1.61 6.94 -3.77
C CYS A 185 -1.69 7.84 -2.52
N LEU A 186 -2.14 7.28 -1.39
CA LEU A 186 -2.21 8.00 -0.11
C LEU A 186 -0.83 8.47 0.35
N ALA A 187 0.20 7.63 0.22
CA ALA A 187 1.56 7.99 0.56
C ALA A 187 2.13 9.12 -0.33
N ARG A 188 1.82 9.09 -1.64
CA ARG A 188 2.19 10.18 -2.56
C ARG A 188 1.48 11.48 -2.22
N GLU A 189 0.18 11.41 -1.92
CA GLU A 189 -0.60 12.59 -1.54
C GLU A 189 -0.09 13.20 -0.23
N GLN A 190 0.24 12.36 0.77
CA GLN A 190 0.86 12.83 2.01
C GLN A 190 2.23 13.47 1.76
N ALA A 191 3.09 12.82 0.98
CA ALA A 191 4.41 13.37 0.64
C ALA A 191 4.29 14.71 -0.10
N GLU A 192 3.32 14.86 -1.01
CA GLU A 192 3.08 16.11 -1.73
C GLU A 192 2.57 17.22 -0.80
N ARG A 193 1.65 16.89 0.12
CA ARG A 193 1.18 17.84 1.15
C ARG A 193 2.30 18.30 2.06
N GLU A 194 3.16 17.38 2.51
CA GLU A 194 4.34 17.72 3.32
C GLU A 194 5.36 18.56 2.54
N GLU A 195 5.59 18.27 1.26
CA GLU A 195 6.48 19.06 0.43
C GLU A 195 5.94 20.47 0.20
N ARG A 196 4.63 20.62 -0.06
CA ARG A 196 3.97 21.93 -0.15
C ARG A 196 4.10 22.70 1.17
N ALA A 197 3.82 22.06 2.31
CA ALA A 197 3.97 22.68 3.62
C ALA A 197 5.43 23.14 3.87
N ARG A 198 6.44 22.33 3.51
CA ARG A 198 7.85 22.72 3.63
C ARG A 198 8.23 23.86 2.70
N ARG A 199 7.67 23.92 1.48
CA ARG A 199 7.88 25.04 0.55
C ARG A 199 7.27 26.32 1.09
N GLU A 200 6.03 26.27 1.55
CA GLU A 200 5.34 27.40 2.18
C GLU A 200 6.08 27.89 3.43
N GLU A 201 6.58 26.98 4.27
CA GLU A 201 7.37 27.35 5.45
C GLU A 201 8.69 28.04 5.08
N ARG A 202 9.38 27.56 4.05
CA ARG A 202 10.60 28.20 3.52
C ARG A 202 10.29 29.57 2.94
N GLU A 203 9.23 29.70 2.16
CA GLU A 203 8.79 30.98 1.60
C GLU A 203 8.41 31.97 2.69
N HIS A 204 7.70 31.53 3.74
CA HIS A 204 7.39 32.36 4.91
C HIS A 204 8.64 32.74 5.71
N ALA A 205 9.61 31.83 5.87
CA ALA A 205 10.87 32.12 6.53
C ALA A 205 11.70 33.15 5.73
N GLU A 206 11.83 32.96 4.41
CA GLU A 206 12.50 33.92 3.53
C GLU A 206 11.80 35.27 3.50
N ALA A 207 10.46 35.29 3.47
CA ALA A 207 9.69 36.53 3.51
C ALA A 207 9.90 37.29 4.83
N ARG A 208 9.93 36.57 5.97
CA ARG A 208 10.27 37.16 7.27
C ARG A 208 11.70 37.68 7.30
N GLU A 209 12.66 36.92 6.79
CA GLU A 209 14.05 37.36 6.76
C GLU A 209 14.25 38.59 5.85
N ARG A 210 13.57 38.65 4.69
CA ARG A 210 13.56 39.83 3.82
C ARG A 210 12.92 41.04 4.50
N GLN A 211 11.83 40.85 5.23
CA GLN A 211 11.20 41.92 6.01
C GLN A 211 12.13 42.42 7.12
N GLU A 212 12.76 41.52 7.88
CA GLU A 212 13.72 41.89 8.93
C GLU A 212 14.93 42.62 8.35
N ARG A 213 15.49 42.16 7.23
CA ARG A 213 16.60 42.83 6.54
C ARG A 213 16.19 44.23 6.06
N ALA A 214 15.02 44.35 5.43
CA ALA A 214 14.51 45.65 4.98
C ALA A 214 14.24 46.61 6.15
N GLU A 215 13.78 46.10 7.30
CA GLU A 215 13.57 46.91 8.50
C GLU A 215 14.90 47.33 9.14
N ARG A 216 15.91 46.44 9.18
CA ARG A 216 17.27 46.77 9.63
C ARG A 216 17.90 47.83 8.73
N GLU A 217 17.82 47.68 7.41
CA GLU A 217 18.32 48.67 6.45
C GLU A 217 17.61 50.02 6.62
N ARG A 218 16.28 50.04 6.83
CA ARG A 218 15.55 51.28 7.13
C ARG A 218 16.04 51.93 8.43
N ARG A 219 16.21 51.16 9.50
CA ARG A 219 16.72 51.66 10.79
C ARG A 219 18.17 52.17 10.66
N GLU A 220 19.01 51.52 9.89
CA GLU A 220 20.38 51.98 9.61
C GLU A 220 20.38 53.26 8.77
N GLN A 221 19.56 53.35 7.72
CA GLN A 221 19.40 54.56 6.92
C GLN A 221 18.85 55.72 7.75
N GLU A 222 17.88 55.48 8.63
CA GLU A 222 17.37 56.50 9.56
C GLU A 222 18.46 56.98 10.53
N ARG A 223 19.27 56.06 11.07
CA ARG A 223 20.42 56.41 11.92
C ARG A 223 21.46 57.22 11.17
N GLU A 224 21.81 56.82 9.95
CA GLU A 224 22.74 57.57 9.10
C GLU A 224 22.19 58.96 8.77
N GLN A 225 20.91 59.09 8.43
CA GLN A 225 20.29 60.39 8.16
C GLN A 225 20.30 61.27 9.40
N GLN A 226 19.94 60.74 10.57
CA GLN A 226 19.99 61.47 11.84
C GLN A 226 21.42 61.90 12.18
N GLN A 227 22.41 61.05 11.93
CA GLN A 227 23.81 61.35 12.19
C GLN A 227 24.35 62.42 11.22
N ARG A 228 24.02 62.33 9.93
CA ARG A 228 24.36 63.37 8.93
C ARG A 228 23.67 64.70 9.26
N GLU A 229 22.43 64.67 9.72
CA GLU A 229 21.71 65.88 10.13
C GLU A 229 22.31 66.48 11.40
N HIS A 230 22.68 65.66 12.38
CA HIS A 230 23.39 66.11 13.58
C HIS A 230 24.74 66.73 13.23
N GLU A 231 25.55 66.06 12.42
CA GLU A 231 26.84 66.60 11.95
C GLU A 231 26.67 67.92 11.19
N ARG A 232 25.64 68.04 10.35
CA ARG A 232 25.36 69.28 9.61
C ARG A 232 24.97 70.41 10.58
N ARG A 233 24.09 70.14 11.56
CA ARG A 233 23.71 71.12 12.58
C ARG A 233 24.90 71.52 13.45
N GLU A 234 25.79 70.58 13.78
CA GLU A 234 26.97 70.84 14.59
C GLU A 234 28.01 71.68 13.84
N ARG A 235 28.25 71.39 12.55
CA ARG A 235 29.11 72.22 11.68
C ARG A 235 28.56 73.64 11.53
N GLU A 236 27.27 73.78 11.26
CA GLU A 236 26.63 75.11 11.18
C GLU A 236 26.69 75.88 12.52
N ALA A 237 26.60 75.18 13.66
CA ALA A 237 26.72 75.80 14.99
C ALA A 237 28.18 76.16 15.33
N ALA A 238 29.15 75.39 14.86
CA ALA A 238 30.58 75.70 15.01
C ALA A 238 30.97 76.90 14.14
N GLU A 239 30.53 76.95 12.88
CA GLU A 239 30.76 78.06 11.96
C GLU A 239 30.15 79.38 12.49
N ARG A 240 28.93 79.34 13.04
CA ARG A 240 28.30 80.51 13.68
C ARG A 240 29.12 81.01 14.87
N ARG A 241 29.56 80.11 15.76
CA ARG A 241 30.39 80.47 16.93
C ARG A 241 31.74 81.04 16.51
N GLU A 242 32.35 80.50 15.46
CA GLU A 242 33.62 81.02 14.95
C GLU A 242 33.46 82.40 14.30
N HIS A 243 32.39 82.61 13.52
CA HIS A 243 32.08 83.89 12.90
C HIS A 243 31.81 84.98 13.95
N GLU A 244 31.01 84.68 14.97
CA GLU A 244 30.76 85.58 16.11
C GLU A 244 32.05 85.92 16.86
N ARG A 245 32.92 84.94 17.09
CA ARG A 245 34.21 85.15 17.76
C ARG A 245 35.13 86.06 16.94
N ARG A 246 35.20 85.87 15.62
CA ARG A 246 35.97 86.73 14.71
C ARG A 246 35.43 88.16 14.70
N GLN A 247 34.12 88.33 14.62
CA GLN A 247 33.48 89.65 14.67
C GLN A 247 33.74 90.39 15.98
N ARG A 248 33.71 89.68 17.12
CA ARG A 248 33.98 90.26 18.44
C ARG A 248 35.42 90.74 18.57
N ILE A 249 36.38 89.93 18.13
CA ILE A 249 37.81 90.30 18.14
C ILE A 249 38.07 91.50 17.22
N GLU A 250 37.43 91.56 16.06
CA GLU A 250 37.59 92.68 15.13
C GLU A 250 37.01 93.99 15.69
N ARG A 251 35.84 93.94 16.35
CA ARG A 251 35.26 95.11 17.04
C ARG A 251 36.14 95.60 18.18
N GLU A 252 36.63 94.70 19.03
CA GLU A 252 37.53 95.05 20.15
C GLU A 252 38.85 95.66 19.66
N ARG A 253 39.37 95.22 18.50
CA ARG A 253 40.57 95.78 17.88
C ARG A 253 40.34 97.21 17.36
N ARG A 254 39.21 97.47 16.70
CA ARG A 254 38.83 98.80 16.20
C ARG A 254 38.61 99.78 17.35
N GLU A 255 37.89 99.38 18.39
CA GLU A 255 37.65 100.23 19.56
C GLU A 255 38.94 100.57 20.33
N ARG A 256 39.89 99.63 20.43
CA ARG A 256 41.20 99.92 21.03
C ARG A 256 41.99 100.93 20.21
N GLN A 257 42.06 100.77 18.89
CA GLN A 257 42.78 101.69 18.00
C GLN A 257 42.22 103.12 18.07
N GLU A 258 40.90 103.29 18.03
CA GLU A 258 40.26 104.60 18.12
C GLU A 258 40.53 105.32 19.45
N ARG A 259 40.61 104.58 20.57
CA ARG A 259 40.94 105.17 21.88
C ARG A 259 42.38 105.65 21.95
N THR A 260 43.33 104.89 21.41
CA THR A 260 44.74 105.30 21.35
C THR A 260 44.94 106.54 20.47
N GLU A 261 44.32 106.60 19.30
CA GLU A 261 44.47 107.73 18.38
C GLU A 261 43.91 109.06 18.95
N ARG A 262 42.81 109.00 19.72
CA ARG A 262 42.27 110.20 20.39
C ARG A 262 43.19 110.72 21.48
N ALA A 263 43.75 109.82 22.30
CA ALA A 263 44.68 110.20 23.36
C ALA A 263 45.97 110.84 22.82
N GLU A 264 46.47 110.36 21.68
CA GLU A 264 47.65 110.96 21.01
C GLU A 264 47.37 112.34 20.43
N ARG A 265 46.18 112.57 19.84
CA ARG A 265 45.78 113.90 19.33
C ARG A 265 45.63 114.93 20.43
N ASP A 266 45.00 114.58 21.55
CA ASP A 266 44.82 115.49 22.69
C ASP A 266 46.16 115.86 23.32
N ARG A 267 47.09 114.90 23.40
CA ARG A 267 48.46 115.12 23.87
C ARG A 267 49.26 116.04 22.95
N ALA A 268 49.18 115.83 21.64
CA ALA A 268 49.85 116.70 20.67
C ALA A 268 49.32 118.14 20.75
N ALA A 269 48.02 118.34 20.93
CA ALA A 269 47.41 119.65 21.09
C ALA A 269 47.89 120.38 22.36
N LEU A 270 48.09 119.67 23.48
CA LEU A 270 48.60 120.25 24.72
C LEU A 270 50.07 120.68 24.63
N LEU A 271 50.89 119.95 23.87
CA LEU A 271 52.32 120.26 23.68
C LEU A 271 52.58 121.32 22.61
N ALA A 272 51.68 121.46 21.63
CA ALA A 272 51.80 122.45 20.55
C ALA A 272 51.39 123.88 20.94
N ALA A 273 50.83 124.08 22.15
CA ALA A 273 50.31 125.37 22.60
C ALA A 273 51.38 126.47 22.82
N GLY A 274 52.67 126.15 22.69
CA GLY A 274 53.78 127.11 22.86
C GLY A 274 54.01 127.54 24.32
N PRO A 275 55.04 128.37 24.59
CA PRO A 275 55.30 128.86 25.94
C PRO A 275 54.10 129.66 26.45
N ALA A 276 53.62 129.34 27.65
CA ALA A 276 52.47 130.03 28.22
C ALA A 276 52.86 131.46 28.58
N THR A 277 52.21 132.44 27.96
CA THR A 277 52.34 133.88 28.27
C THR A 277 51.70 134.24 29.61
N GLU A 278 50.76 133.42 30.08
CA GLU A 278 50.09 133.55 31.38
C GLU A 278 50.00 132.18 32.06
N LYS A 279 49.93 132.18 33.39
CA LYS A 279 49.85 130.96 34.20
C LYS A 279 48.55 130.19 33.88
N GLN A 280 48.66 128.97 33.35
CA GLN A 280 47.50 128.14 32.97
C GLN A 280 46.65 127.75 34.20
N PRO A 281 45.34 127.48 34.04
CA PRO A 281 44.52 126.88 35.08
C PRO A 281 45.11 125.54 35.54
N GLU A 282 45.02 125.22 36.83
CA GLU A 282 45.72 124.08 37.42
C GLU A 282 45.41 122.74 36.73
N GLU A 283 44.15 122.48 36.37
CA GLU A 283 43.76 121.25 35.67
C GLU A 283 44.45 121.12 34.30
N ARG A 284 44.52 122.22 33.55
CA ARG A 284 45.18 122.27 32.24
C ARG A 284 46.70 122.18 32.40
N ALA A 285 47.27 122.83 33.41
CA ALA A 285 48.68 122.73 33.73
C ALA A 285 49.09 121.31 34.15
N ARG A 286 48.24 120.59 34.88
CA ARG A 286 48.46 119.16 35.23
C ARG A 286 48.42 118.28 33.98
N ALA A 287 47.46 118.49 33.09
CA ALA A 287 47.36 117.75 31.82
C ALA A 287 48.57 118.00 30.92
N THR A 288 48.99 119.26 30.77
CA THR A 288 50.19 119.66 30.01
C THR A 288 51.47 119.12 30.63
N ALA A 289 51.61 119.15 31.97
CA ALA A 289 52.76 118.57 32.66
C ALA A 289 52.82 117.05 32.48
N ARG A 290 51.67 116.35 32.51
CA ARG A 290 51.60 114.91 32.23
C ARG A 290 51.96 114.58 30.78
N ALA A 291 51.40 115.32 29.82
CA ALA A 291 51.72 115.20 28.41
C ALA A 291 53.22 115.43 28.14
N ALA A 292 53.82 116.40 28.83
CA ALA A 292 55.25 116.72 28.73
C ALA A 292 56.13 115.64 29.39
N PHE A 293 55.71 115.09 30.54
CA PHE A 293 56.39 113.96 31.19
C PHE A 293 56.39 112.72 30.31
N GLU A 294 55.24 112.34 29.76
CA GLU A 294 55.12 111.20 28.86
C GLU A 294 55.90 111.42 27.54
N ALA A 295 56.14 112.68 27.15
CA ALA A 295 56.96 113.06 25.99
C ALA A 295 58.46 113.15 26.29
N GLY A 296 58.85 112.91 27.55
CA GLY A 296 60.25 113.03 27.98
C GLY A 296 60.79 114.46 27.96
N LEU A 297 59.91 115.47 27.91
CA LEU A 297 60.34 116.87 27.91
C LEU A 297 60.91 117.23 29.29
N PRO A 298 61.99 118.03 29.36
CA PRO A 298 62.59 118.40 30.63
C PRO A 298 61.65 119.31 31.45
N VAL A 299 61.75 119.23 32.78
CA VAL A 299 60.91 119.98 33.75
C VAL A 299 60.85 121.48 33.44
N ARG A 300 61.96 122.05 32.96
CA ARG A 300 62.04 123.47 32.57
C ARG A 300 61.11 123.81 31.39
N THR A 301 61.11 122.99 30.35
CA THR A 301 60.24 123.18 29.18
C THR A 301 58.78 122.98 29.56
N ALA A 302 58.47 122.02 30.42
CA ALA A 302 57.11 121.83 30.94
C ALA A 302 56.64 123.01 31.82
N ALA A 303 57.55 123.64 32.57
CA ALA A 303 57.26 124.88 33.32
C ALA A 303 56.98 126.06 32.39
N GLU A 304 57.74 126.20 31.30
CA GLU A 304 57.51 127.20 30.26
C GLU A 304 56.17 126.97 29.53
N LEU A 305 55.82 125.72 29.21
CA LEU A 305 54.56 125.36 28.56
C LEU A 305 53.32 125.56 29.45
N THR A 306 53.48 125.59 30.77
CA THR A 306 52.37 125.73 31.71
C THR A 306 52.27 127.12 32.33
N GLY A 307 53.37 127.87 32.38
CA GLY A 307 53.46 129.15 33.10
C GLY A 307 53.51 128.97 34.63
N TRP A 308 53.72 127.74 35.11
CA TRP A 308 53.88 127.41 36.53
C TRP A 308 55.35 127.33 36.93
N SER A 309 55.63 127.41 38.23
CA SER A 309 57.00 127.31 38.72
C SER A 309 57.59 125.93 38.43
N THR A 310 58.91 125.90 38.18
CA THR A 310 59.68 124.66 38.00
C THR A 310 59.53 123.71 39.19
N GLY A 311 59.41 124.23 40.42
CA GLY A 311 59.14 123.43 41.62
C GLY A 311 57.79 122.72 41.58
N TRP A 312 56.73 123.36 41.08
CA TRP A 312 55.41 122.75 40.93
C TRP A 312 55.42 121.66 39.86
N VAL A 313 56.06 121.91 38.71
CA VAL A 313 56.19 120.92 37.62
C VAL A 313 57.07 119.74 38.03
N SER A 314 58.16 119.98 38.75
CA SER A 314 59.04 118.92 39.28
C SER A 314 58.30 117.99 40.23
N SER A 315 57.45 118.53 41.11
CA SER A 315 56.61 117.74 42.00
C SER A 315 55.64 116.84 41.22
N ARG A 316 55.05 117.35 40.13
CA ARG A 316 54.14 116.56 39.28
C ARG A 316 54.86 115.49 38.46
N TYR A 317 56.05 115.79 37.96
CA TYR A 317 56.90 114.79 37.30
C TYR A 317 57.29 113.66 38.25
N GLN A 318 57.58 114.00 39.50
CA GLN A 318 57.92 113.01 40.52
C GLN A 318 56.71 112.12 40.85
N GLU A 319 55.52 112.70 41.04
CA GLU A 319 54.29 111.92 41.24
C GLU A 319 53.98 110.96 40.08
N LEU A 320 54.20 111.39 38.83
CA LEU A 320 53.99 110.56 37.64
C LEU A 320 55.04 109.44 37.51
N ARG A 321 56.25 109.68 38.02
CA ARG A 321 57.30 108.66 38.10
C ARG A 321 57.02 107.65 39.21
N ASP A 322 56.48 108.10 40.34
CA ASP A 322 56.17 107.27 41.50
C ASP A 322 54.85 106.50 41.33
N ASN A 323 53.92 107.01 40.50
CA ASN A 323 52.71 106.33 40.06
C ASN A 323 52.68 106.14 38.54
N PRO A 324 53.48 105.21 37.98
CA PRO A 324 53.33 104.83 36.58
C PRO A 324 51.92 104.27 36.39
N THR A 325 51.16 104.88 35.49
CA THR A 325 49.83 104.36 35.11
C THR A 325 50.04 102.90 34.66
N PRO A 326 49.33 101.92 35.26
CA PRO A 326 49.60 100.51 34.98
C PRO A 326 49.34 100.23 33.50
N ALA A 327 50.39 99.89 32.77
CA ALA A 327 50.26 99.35 31.42
C ALA A 327 49.33 98.12 31.48
N PRO A 328 48.38 97.97 30.53
CA PRO A 328 47.39 96.90 30.59
C PRO A 328 48.09 95.53 30.52
N ARG A 329 48.00 94.77 31.62
CA ARG A 329 48.42 93.36 31.68
C ARG A 329 47.71 92.58 30.57
N ILE A 330 48.50 92.08 29.62
CA ILE A 330 48.06 91.08 28.65
C ILE A 330 47.86 89.78 29.45
N LEU A 331 46.60 89.37 29.60
CA LEU A 331 46.24 88.05 30.13
C LEU A 331 46.53 87.01 29.03
N GLU A 332 47.69 86.36 29.09
CA GLU A 332 47.90 85.10 28.39
C GLU A 332 47.10 84.01 29.09
N GLY A 333 46.08 83.53 28.37
CA GLY A 333 45.13 82.53 28.84
C GLY A 333 45.69 81.12 28.79
N ALA A 334 45.47 80.44 29.92
CA ALA A 334 45.42 79.00 30.14
C ALA A 334 45.12 78.13 28.90
N THR A 335 46.06 77.24 28.61
CA THR A 335 45.80 75.91 28.07
C THR A 335 45.69 74.92 29.23
N SER A 336 44.51 74.34 29.42
CA SER A 336 44.28 73.00 29.97
C SER A 336 42.96 72.48 29.42
#